data_AF-A0A350QWJ5-F1
#
_entry.id   AF-A0A350QWJ5-F1
#
_cell.length_a   1.000
_cell.length_b   1.000
_cell.length_c   1.000
_cell.angle_alpha   90.00
_cell.angle_beta   90.00
_cell.angle_gamma   90.00
#
_symmetry.space_group_name_H-M   'P 1'
#
loop_
_entity.id
_entity.type
_entity.pdbx_description
1 polymer ?
#
loop_
_entity_poly.entity_id
_entity_poly.type
_entity_poly.pdbx_seq_one_letter_code
_entity_poly.pdbx_strand_id
1 'polypeptide(L)' 'MVRKIKDEYYLNRAEAISYILQAYHAKWCYARWNRDEIAFSFESKGGERLRFLVPAYKTKGNKTVRVRKFDLDRFFAQA' A
#
# COMPACT_ATOMS: atom_id res chain seq x y z
N MET A 1 -10.77 -8.32 -4.63
CA MET A 1 -11.99 -7.96 -3.87
C MET A 1 -11.50 -7.41 -2.55
N VAL A 2 -11.66 -6.11 -2.37
CA VAL A 2 -11.14 -5.38 -1.20
C VAL A 2 -11.85 -5.88 0.05
N ARG A 3 -11.08 -6.14 1.12
CA ARG A 3 -11.64 -6.64 2.37
C ARG A 3 -11.90 -5.47 3.33
N LYS A 4 -13.16 -5.27 3.72
CA LYS A 4 -13.57 -4.29 4.73
C LYS A 4 -13.80 -5.00 6.08
N ILE A 5 -13.15 -4.55 7.14
CA ILE A 5 -13.31 -5.10 8.50
C ILE A 5 -13.41 -3.92 9.46
N LYS A 6 -14.49 -3.82 10.26
CA LYS A 6 -14.71 -2.74 11.24
C LYS A 6 -14.46 -1.33 10.64
N ASP A 7 -15.06 -1.10 9.48
CA ASP A 7 -14.91 0.12 8.67
C ASP A 7 -13.55 0.37 8.01
N GLU A 8 -12.54 -0.47 8.27
CA GLU A 8 -11.22 -0.33 7.66
C GLU A 8 -11.06 -1.17 6.41
N TYR A 9 -10.36 -0.60 5.42
CA TYR A 9 -10.05 -1.25 4.17
C TYR A 9 -8.67 -1.90 4.23
N TYR A 10 -8.63 -3.19 3.92
CA TYR A 10 -7.41 -3.98 3.80
C TYR A 10 -7.20 -4.36 2.35
N LEU A 11 -6.14 -3.80 1.77
CA LEU A 11 -5.78 -3.93 0.36
C LEU A 11 -4.73 -5.01 0.21
N ASN A 12 -4.92 -5.94 -0.72
CA ASN A 12 -3.81 -6.81 -1.13
C ASN A 12 -2.75 -6.02 -1.93
N ARG A 13 -1.63 -6.65 -2.28
CA ARG A 13 -0.53 -5.97 -2.99
C ARG A 13 -0.98 -5.25 -4.28
N ALA A 14 -1.77 -5.91 -5.12
CA ALA A 14 -2.23 -5.34 -6.39
C ALA A 14 -3.22 -4.18 -6.13
N GLU A 15 -4.15 -4.38 -5.20
CA GLU A 15 -5.12 -3.34 -4.80
C GLU A 15 -4.42 -2.11 -4.21
N ALA A 16 -3.38 -2.30 -3.40
CA ALA A 16 -2.59 -1.19 -2.83
C ALA A 16 -1.82 -0.42 -3.90
N ILE A 17 -1.19 -1.11 -4.86
CA ILE A 17 -0.51 -0.46 -5.99
C ILE A 17 -1.52 0.35 -6.82
N SER A 18 -2.65 -0.25 -7.20
CA SER A 18 -3.69 0.43 -7.97
C SER A 18 -4.24 1.65 -7.21
N TYR A 19 -4.46 1.51 -5.90
CA TYR A 19 -4.90 2.61 -5.06
C TYR A 19 -3.89 3.76 -5.08
N ILE A 20 -2.60 3.48 -4.90
CA ILE A 20 -1.56 4.52 -4.89
C ILE A 20 -1.47 5.25 -6.24
N LEU A 21 -1.50 4.50 -7.34
CA LEU A 21 -1.47 5.06 -8.70
C LEU A 21 -2.66 5.99 -8.97
N GLN A 22 -3.86 5.61 -8.51
CA GLN A 22 -5.08 6.36 -8.78
C GLN A 22 -5.27 7.54 -7.82
N ALA A 23 -5.12 7.32 -6.51
CA ALA A 23 -5.46 8.29 -5.47
C ALA A 23 -4.39 9.37 -5.28
N TYR A 24 -3.11 9.04 -5.50
CA TYR A 24 -1.98 9.97 -5.30
C TYR A 24 -1.30 10.36 -6.61
N HIS A 25 -1.96 10.10 -7.74
CA HIS A 25 -1.48 10.43 -9.08
C HIS A 25 -0.03 9.99 -9.35
N ALA A 26 0.41 8.88 -8.77
CA ALA A 26 1.75 8.36 -8.99
C ALA A 26 1.91 7.87 -10.44
N LYS A 27 3.07 8.14 -11.04
CA LYS A 27 3.43 7.70 -12.40
C LYS A 27 3.73 6.20 -12.43
N TRP A 28 4.43 5.71 -11.41
CA TRP A 28 4.63 4.29 -11.19
C TRP A 28 4.68 4.00 -9.70
N CYS A 29 4.31 2.77 -9.33
CA CYS A 29 4.38 2.28 -7.96
C CYS A 29 4.76 0.78 -8.00
N TYR A 30 5.70 0.40 -7.17
CA TYR A 30 6.16 -0.98 -7.00
C TYR A 30 6.12 -1.36 -5.53
N ALA A 31 5.60 -2.55 -5.25
CA ALA A 31 5.53 -3.08 -3.89
C ALA A 31 6.37 -4.35 -3.77
N ARG A 32 7.24 -4.41 -2.76
CA ARG A 32 8.07 -5.57 -2.45
C ARG A 32 7.86 -6.03 -1.01
N TRP A 33 7.88 -7.34 -0.81
CA TRP A 33 7.92 -7.92 0.53
C TRP A 33 9.22 -7.58 1.25
N ASN A 34 9.13 -7.15 2.51
CA ASN A 34 10.27 -6.86 3.36
C ASN A 34 10.02 -7.41 4.78
N ARG A 35 10.44 -8.65 5.04
CA ARG A 35 10.27 -9.36 6.34
C ARG A 35 8.81 -9.37 6.82
N ASP A 36 8.41 -8.39 7.63
CA ASP A 36 7.07 -8.24 8.23
C ASP A 36 6.28 -7.04 7.68
N GLU A 37 6.84 -6.37 6.66
CA GLU A 37 6.31 -5.15 6.05
C GLU A 37 6.26 -5.28 4.52
N ILE A 38 5.55 -4.35 3.89
CA ILE A 38 5.60 -4.11 2.46
C ILE A 38 6.30 -2.79 2.21
N ALA A 39 7.38 -2.83 1.42
CA ALA A 39 8.03 -1.66 0.91
C ALA A 39 7.32 -1.17 -0.35
N PHE A 40 6.80 0.05 -0.32
CA PHE A 40 6.28 0.75 -1.49
C PHE A 40 7.30 1.75 -1.98
N SER A 41 7.67 1.63 -3.24
CA SER A 41 8.47 2.63 -3.97
C SER A 41 7.59 3.22 -5.06
N PHE A 42 7.48 4.55 -5.12
CA PHE A 42 6.71 5.22 -6.15
C PHE A 42 7.43 6.46 -6.66
N GLU A 43 7.02 6.91 -7.85
CA GLU A 43 7.43 8.19 -8.43
C GLU A 43 6.19 9.05 -8.67
N SER A 44 6.22 10.29 -8.17
CA SER A 44 5.20 11.29 -8.46
C SER A 44 5.30 11.74 -9.92
N LYS A 45 4.27 12.40 -10.46
CA LYS A 45 4.36 13.01 -11.79
C LYS A 45 5.43 14.11 -11.89
N GLY A 46 5.81 14.71 -10.76
CA GLY A 46 6.91 15.67 -10.66
C GLY A 46 8.30 15.03 -10.73
N GLY A 47 8.40 13.70 -10.78
CA GLY A 47 9.67 12.98 -10.84
C GLY A 47 10.29 12.68 -9.48
N GLU A 48 9.62 13.06 -8.38
CA GLU A 48 10.07 12.75 -7.03
C GLU A 48 9.87 11.27 -6.73
N ARG A 49 10.92 10.64 -6.20
CA ARG A 49 10.90 9.22 -5.85
C ARG A 49 10.94 9.07 -4.34
N LEU A 50 9.94 8.37 -3.82
CA LEU A 50 9.83 8.11 -2.40
C LEU A 50 9.66 6.62 -2.16
N ARG A 51 10.16 6.18 -1.00
CA ARG A 51 10.03 4.81 -0.53
C ARG A 51 9.59 4.82 0.91
N PHE A 52 8.62 3.97 1.23
CA PHE A 52 8.12 3.82 2.58
C PHE A 52 7.76 2.37 2.88
N LEU A 53 7.70 2.05 4.18
CA LEU A 53 7.39 0.73 4.71
C LEU A 53 6.01 0.78 5.35
N VAL A 54 5.21 -0.26 5.11
CA VAL A 54 3.86 -0.39 5.63
C VAL A 54 3.70 -1.75 6.31
N PRO A 55 3.16 -1.81 7.54
CA PRO A 55 2.91 -3.06 8.22
C PRO A 55 2.05 -4.01 7.40
N ALA A 56 2.46 -5.27 7.34
CA ALA A 56 1.80 -6.27 6.55
C ALA A 56 0.94 -7.21 7.41
N TYR A 57 -0.31 -7.40 7.00
CA TYR A 57 -1.28 -8.23 7.70
C TYR A 57 -1.53 -9.51 6.93
N LYS A 58 -1.26 -10.64 7.57
CA LYS A 58 -1.58 -11.98 7.07
C LYS A 58 -2.74 -12.57 7.85
N THR A 59 -3.71 -13.14 7.14
CA THR A 59 -4.75 -13.94 7.78
C THR A 59 -4.22 -15.36 7.95
N LYS A 60 -4.38 -15.95 9.14
CA LYS A 60 -4.02 -17.36 9.40
C LYS A 60 -4.69 -18.27 8.36
N GLY A 61 -3.91 -19.13 7.70
CA GLY A 61 -4.39 -20.02 6.64
C GLY A 61 -4.48 -19.41 5.24
N ASN A 62 -4.14 -18.13 5.04
CA ASN A 62 -4.14 -17.48 3.73
C ASN A 62 -2.76 -16.90 3.40
N LYS A 63 -2.24 -17.21 2.20
CA LYS A 63 -0.97 -16.67 1.68
C LYS A 63 -1.07 -15.21 1.23
N THR A 64 -2.29 -14.68 1.04
CA THR A 64 -2.53 -13.29 0.63
C THR A 64 -2.18 -12.34 1.76
N VAL A 65 -1.17 -11.52 1.50
CA VAL A 65 -0.80 -10.40 2.38
C VAL A 65 -1.62 -9.16 2.06
N ARG A 66 -2.02 -8.43 3.10
CA ARG A 66 -2.76 -7.17 2.98
C ARG A 66 -2.08 -6.05 3.76
N VAL A 67 -2.38 -4.82 3.38
CA VAL A 67 -1.98 -3.59 4.08
C VAL A 67 -3.23 -2.79 4.39
N ARG A 68 -3.23 -2.00 5.46
CA ARG A 68 -4.35 -1.11 5.76
C ARG A 68 -4.27 0.10 4.84
N LYS A 69 -5.41 0.46 4.25
CA LYS A 69 -5.55 1.71 3.49
C LYS A 69 -5.18 2.93 4.35
N PHE A 70 -5.58 2.91 5.63
CA PHE A 70 -5.25 3.97 6.60
C PHE A 70 -3.75 4.24 6.70
N ASP A 71 -2.91 3.20 6.74
CA ASP A 71 -1.45 3.37 6.84
C ASP A 71 -0.86 3.99 5.56
N LEU A 72 -1.44 3.67 4.40
CA LEU A 72 -1.11 4.33 3.13
C LEU A 72 -1.53 5.80 3.17
N ASP A 73 -2.78 6.08 3.53
CA ASP A 73 -3.32 7.44 3.60
C ASP A 73 -2.50 8.33 4.52
N ARG A 74 -2.11 7.79 5.68
CA ARG A 74 -1.29 8.50 6.66
C ARG A 74 0.07 8.89 6.09
N PHE A 75 0.72 8.03 5.29
CA PHE A 75 2.00 8.36 4.67
C PHE A 75 1.85 9.54 3.69
N PHE A 76 0.84 9.50 2.81
CA PHE A 76 0.64 10.55 1.81
C PHE A 76 0.04 11.84 2.38
N ALA A 77 -0.61 11.80 3.55
CA ALA A 77 -1.07 13.01 4.24
C ALA A 77 0.07 13.79 4.92
N GLN A 78 1.25 13.17 5.07
CA GLN A 78 2.44 13.78 5.69
C GLN A 78 3.52 14.17 4.67
N ALA A 79 3.33 13.82 3.39
CA ALA A 79 4.29 14.02 2.31
C ALA A 79 4.04 15.30 1.51
#